data_AF-A0A9X1HFJ7-F1
#
_entry.id   AF-A0A9X1HFJ7-F1
#
_cell.length_a   1.000
_cell.length_b   1.000
_cell.length_c   1.000
_cell.angle_alpha   90.00
_cell.angle_beta   90.00
_cell.angle_gamma   90.00
#
_symmetry.space_group_name_H-M   'P 1'
#
loop_
_entity.id
_entity.type
_entity.pdbx_description
1 polymer ?
#
loop_
_entity_poly.entity_id
_entity_poly.type
_entity_poly.pdbx_seq_one_letter_code
_entity_poly.pdbx_strand_id
1 'polypeptide(L)'
;MGKLFTTIIILFLACSFVGIQAQGMGSASTQIIVNILPGVEVSTISDLTFGSVGSNTGVSTLGTADDSAGRFLITGAENAEITIDFSAPSHLTGHGDHAIPFTSRLAYTHSASALSGDYTEINPDSPPSLRLSPNTANTSTGSVYISVSGSIDVGHIPAGTYSGIVTLSATYN
;
A
#
# COMPACT_ATOMS: atom_id res chain seq x y z
N MET A 1 -6.49 -114.55 40.25
CA MET A 1 -7.49 -113.64 40.88
C MET A 1 -6.81 -112.29 41.01
N GLY A 2 -7.25 -111.15 40.49
CA GLY A 2 -8.40 -110.75 39.68
C GLY A 2 -8.08 -109.39 39.03
N LYS A 3 -8.77 -109.15 37.91
CA LYS A 3 -8.77 -108.04 36.93
C LYS A 3 -8.66 -106.60 37.46
N LEU A 4 -8.20 -105.67 36.59
CA LEU A 4 -8.87 -104.42 36.11
C LEU A 4 -7.80 -103.42 35.62
N PHE A 5 -7.55 -103.25 34.32
CA PHE A 5 -8.15 -102.25 33.39
C PHE A 5 -8.30 -100.82 33.97
N THR A 6 -7.67 -99.81 33.33
CA THR A 6 -8.26 -98.54 32.81
C THR A 6 -7.18 -97.53 32.33
N THR A 7 -6.78 -97.59 31.06
CA THR A 7 -7.05 -96.65 29.94
C THR A 7 -7.10 -95.10 30.12
N ILE A 8 -6.17 -94.39 29.41
CA ILE A 8 -6.25 -93.16 28.53
C ILE A 8 -6.65 -91.81 29.20
N ILE A 9 -5.99 -90.64 29.01
CA ILE A 9 -6.00 -89.71 27.86
C ILE A 9 -4.87 -88.66 27.97
N ILE A 10 -4.20 -88.39 26.84
CA ILE A 10 -3.26 -87.29 26.57
C ILE A 10 -4.07 -86.00 26.31
N LEU A 11 -3.62 -84.84 26.83
CA LEU A 11 -3.96 -83.54 26.23
C LEU A 11 -2.72 -82.65 26.10
N PHE A 12 -2.24 -82.52 24.87
CA PHE A 12 -1.41 -81.42 24.40
C PHE A 12 -2.32 -80.19 24.26
N LEU A 13 -2.00 -79.06 24.89
CA LEU A 13 -2.52 -77.77 24.48
C LEU A 13 -1.36 -76.79 24.26
N ALA A 14 -1.13 -76.52 22.99
CA ALA A 14 -0.22 -75.53 22.46
C ALA A 14 -0.89 -74.14 22.41
N CYS A 15 -0.04 -73.12 22.27
CA CYS A 15 -0.33 -71.72 21.92
C CYS A 15 -0.96 -70.89 23.06
N SER A 16 -0.54 -69.65 23.31
CA SER A 16 0.19 -68.69 22.46
C SER A 16 0.80 -67.61 23.35
N PHE A 17 1.95 -67.10 22.92
CA PHE A 17 2.45 -65.79 23.34
C PHE A 17 1.30 -64.77 23.32
N VAL A 18 0.88 -64.28 24.48
CA VAL A 18 0.06 -63.07 24.52
C VAL A 18 1.01 -61.94 24.17
N GLY A 19 0.89 -61.48 22.92
CA GLY A 19 1.74 -60.48 22.33
C GLY A 19 1.86 -59.24 23.22
N ILE A 20 3.08 -58.74 23.33
CA ILE A 20 3.36 -57.39 23.78
C ILE A 20 2.60 -56.46 22.84
N GLN A 21 1.44 -55.97 23.28
CA GLN A 21 0.77 -54.85 22.62
C GLN A 21 1.56 -53.61 23.00
N ALA A 22 2.59 -53.29 22.21
CA ALA A 22 3.22 -51.98 22.25
C ALA A 22 2.13 -50.95 21.86
N GLN A 23 1.52 -50.31 22.86
CA GLN A 23 0.58 -49.23 22.61
C GLN A 23 1.39 -48.01 22.14
N GLY A 24 1.44 -47.82 20.82
CA GLY A 24 2.12 -46.69 20.22
C GLY A 24 1.39 -45.39 20.53
N MET A 25 2.12 -44.36 20.97
CA MET A 25 1.61 -42.98 21.02
C MET A 25 1.78 -42.36 19.64
N GLY A 26 0.66 -42.03 18.99
CA GLY A 26 0.63 -41.30 17.72
C GLY A 26 0.32 -39.84 17.97
N SER A 27 1.23 -38.95 17.56
CA SER A 27 0.98 -37.50 17.51
C SER A 27 0.96 -37.04 16.07
N ALA A 28 -0.04 -36.22 15.71
CA ALA A 28 -0.07 -35.46 14.47
C ALA A 28 -0.23 -33.98 14.81
N SER A 29 0.36 -33.12 14.00
CA SER A 29 0.19 -31.67 14.09
C SER A 29 -0.25 -31.12 12.75
N THR A 30 -0.92 -29.98 12.78
CA THR A 30 -1.29 -29.20 11.59
C THR A 30 -0.84 -27.76 11.81
N GLN A 31 -0.45 -27.09 10.73
CA GLN A 31 -0.04 -25.70 10.77
C GLN A 31 -1.23 -24.82 10.38
N ILE A 32 -1.50 -23.79 11.19
CA ILE A 32 -2.44 -22.72 10.85
C ILE A 32 -1.60 -21.51 10.45
N ILE A 33 -1.79 -21.03 9.21
CA ILE A 33 -1.12 -19.84 8.69
C ILE A 33 -2.18 -18.80 8.37
N VAL A 34 -2.01 -17.59 8.91
CA VAL A 34 -2.82 -16.42 8.57
C VAL A 34 -1.86 -15.34 8.09
N ASN A 35 -2.10 -14.78 6.90
CA ASN A 35 -1.36 -13.63 6.39
C ASN A 35 -2.23 -12.38 6.51
N ILE A 36 -1.78 -11.39 7.28
CA ILE A 36 -2.46 -10.11 7.45
C ILE A 36 -1.72 -9.10 6.58
N LEU A 37 -2.41 -8.55 5.58
CA LEU A 37 -1.86 -7.52 4.71
C LEU A 37 -2.05 -6.12 5.33
N PRO A 38 -1.12 -5.19 5.12
CA PRO A 38 -1.31 -3.81 5.53
C PRO A 38 -2.45 -3.14 4.75
N GLY A 39 -3.13 -2.16 5.36
CA GLY A 39 -4.09 -1.30 4.66
C GLY A 39 -3.39 -0.32 3.71
N VAL A 40 -4.15 0.35 2.84
CA VAL A 40 -3.64 1.49 2.06
C VAL A 40 -3.64 2.74 2.93
N GLU A 41 -2.53 3.45 2.94
CA GLU A 41 -2.37 4.72 3.65
C GLU A 41 -1.83 5.78 2.69
N VAL A 42 -2.35 7.01 2.82
CA VAL A 42 -1.87 8.19 2.09
C VAL A 42 -1.33 9.19 3.10
N SER A 43 -0.08 9.60 2.94
CA SER A 43 0.61 10.55 3.81
C SER A 43 1.13 11.74 3.03
N THR A 44 1.03 12.95 3.59
CA THR A 44 1.63 14.16 3.00
C THR A 44 3.09 14.25 3.40
N ILE A 45 3.99 14.42 2.43
CA ILE A 45 5.41 14.66 2.64
C ILE A 45 5.72 16.16 2.62
N SER A 46 5.17 16.88 1.64
CA SER A 46 5.36 18.33 1.50
C SER A 46 4.13 19.00 0.88
N ASP A 47 3.86 20.23 1.31
CA ASP A 47 2.85 21.08 0.71
C ASP A 47 3.36 21.73 -0.58
N LEU A 48 2.45 21.96 -1.53
CA LEU A 48 2.75 22.72 -2.75
C LEU A 48 2.81 24.21 -2.41
N THR A 49 3.88 24.88 -2.82
CA THR A 49 4.01 26.34 -2.67
C THR A 49 4.65 27.00 -3.89
N PHE A 50 4.06 28.11 -4.33
CA PHE A 50 4.66 28.99 -5.34
C PHE A 50 5.60 30.05 -4.71
N GLY A 51 5.72 30.08 -3.38
CA GLY A 51 6.50 31.07 -2.67
C GLY A 51 5.92 32.49 -2.81
N SER A 52 6.80 33.47 -2.97
CA SER A 52 6.41 34.87 -3.19
C SER A 52 6.31 35.18 -4.68
N VAL A 53 5.11 35.52 -5.15
CA VAL A 53 4.86 35.91 -6.54
C VAL A 53 4.32 37.34 -6.57
N GLY A 54 4.88 38.17 -7.45
CA GLY A 54 4.46 39.57 -7.59
C GLY A 54 3.07 39.68 -8.22
N SER A 55 2.34 40.75 -7.91
CA SER A 55 1.11 41.02 -8.65
C SER A 55 1.41 41.35 -10.11
N ASN A 56 0.52 40.93 -11.01
CA ASN A 56 0.59 41.21 -12.45
C ASN A 56 1.85 40.63 -13.14
N THR A 57 2.40 39.54 -12.61
CA THR A 57 3.51 38.80 -13.23
C THR A 57 3.05 37.80 -14.30
N GLY A 58 1.74 37.54 -14.40
CA GLY A 58 1.19 36.55 -15.31
C GLY A 58 1.44 35.12 -14.83
N VAL A 59 1.71 34.20 -15.77
CA VAL A 59 1.83 32.77 -15.49
C VAL A 59 3.13 32.44 -14.77
N SER A 60 3.01 31.79 -13.61
CA SER A 60 4.12 31.15 -12.90
C SER A 60 3.89 29.64 -12.87
N THR A 61 4.93 28.88 -13.19
CA THR A 61 4.86 27.42 -13.34
C THR A 61 5.81 26.74 -12.37
N LEU A 62 5.35 25.65 -11.80
CA LEU A 62 6.10 24.76 -10.92
C LEU A 62 6.21 23.37 -11.57
N GLY A 63 7.43 22.85 -11.65
CA GLY A 63 7.73 21.53 -12.18
C GLY A 63 7.38 20.40 -11.21
N THR A 64 7.18 19.19 -11.73
CA THR A 64 6.87 18.00 -10.93
C THR A 64 8.02 17.55 -10.03
N ALA A 65 9.27 17.86 -10.38
CA ALA A 65 10.45 17.52 -9.59
C ALA A 65 10.97 18.68 -8.74
N ASP A 66 10.33 19.86 -8.80
CA ASP A 66 10.75 21.00 -8.00
C ASP A 66 10.52 20.72 -6.51
N ASP A 67 11.41 21.24 -5.66
CA ASP A 67 11.34 21.06 -4.19
C ASP A 67 10.08 21.67 -3.59
N SER A 68 9.54 22.72 -4.21
CA SER A 68 8.32 23.39 -3.76
C SER A 68 7.04 22.71 -4.22
N ALA A 69 7.12 21.63 -5.01
CA ALA A 69 5.96 20.89 -5.45
C ALA A 69 5.42 20.00 -4.31
N GLY A 70 4.10 19.78 -4.32
CA GLY A 70 3.45 18.95 -3.31
C GLY A 70 3.85 17.49 -3.48
N ARG A 71 3.99 16.77 -2.37
CA ARG A 71 4.34 15.35 -2.38
C ARG A 71 3.46 14.57 -1.42
N PHE A 72 2.92 13.47 -1.92
CA PHE A 72 2.29 12.43 -1.12
C PHE A 72 3.05 11.12 -1.25
N LEU A 73 2.99 10.30 -0.20
CA LEU A 73 3.44 8.91 -0.21
C LEU A 73 2.23 8.03 0.05
N ILE A 74 2.00 7.09 -0.86
CA ILE A 74 1.03 6.02 -0.68
C ILE A 74 1.78 4.74 -0.29
N THR A 75 1.38 4.11 0.81
CA THR A 75 1.90 2.81 1.25
C THR A 75 0.77 1.78 1.34
N GLY A 76 1.13 0.51 1.29
CA GLY A 76 0.19 -0.61 1.33
C GLY A 76 0.93 -1.92 1.11
N ALA A 77 0.20 -2.99 0.77
CA ALA A 77 0.77 -4.30 0.54
C ALA A 77 1.69 -4.24 -0.68
N GLU A 78 2.87 -4.86 -0.59
CA GLU A 78 3.79 -4.91 -1.72
C GLU A 78 3.11 -5.54 -2.95
N ASN A 79 3.42 -5.02 -4.14
CA ASN A 79 2.84 -5.47 -5.41
C ASN A 79 1.32 -5.32 -5.57
N ALA A 80 0.62 -4.75 -4.59
CA ALA A 80 -0.80 -4.49 -4.72
C ALA A 80 -1.07 -3.40 -5.77
N GLU A 81 -2.19 -3.52 -6.45
CA GLU A 81 -2.72 -2.48 -7.32
C GLU A 81 -3.70 -1.61 -6.54
N ILE A 82 -3.61 -0.31 -6.77
CA ILE A 82 -4.48 0.70 -6.19
C ILE A 82 -5.08 1.57 -7.28
N THR A 83 -6.24 2.13 -7.00
CA THR A 83 -6.79 3.30 -7.71
C THR A 83 -6.62 4.52 -6.82
N ILE A 84 -6.37 5.67 -7.43
CA ILE A 84 -6.31 6.96 -6.74
C ILE A 84 -7.47 7.86 -7.19
N ASP A 85 -7.92 8.72 -6.30
CA ASP A 85 -8.84 9.82 -6.62
C ASP A 85 -8.18 11.14 -6.19
N PHE A 86 -8.23 12.13 -7.07
CA PHE A 86 -7.53 13.40 -6.91
C PHE A 86 -8.47 14.57 -7.16
N SER A 87 -8.44 15.54 -6.25
CA SER A 87 -9.18 16.79 -6.40
C SER A 87 -8.28 17.98 -6.08
N ALA A 88 -8.31 18.98 -6.97
CA ALA A 88 -7.64 20.25 -6.80
C ALA A 88 -8.61 21.40 -7.11
N PRO A 89 -8.46 22.56 -6.47
CA PRO A 89 -9.29 23.71 -6.78
C PRO A 89 -8.86 24.32 -8.11
N SER A 90 -9.80 24.86 -8.89
CA SER A 90 -9.46 25.61 -10.11
C SER A 90 -8.91 27.00 -9.81
N HIS A 91 -9.04 27.47 -8.57
CA HIS A 91 -8.57 28.77 -8.13
C HIS A 91 -8.07 28.72 -6.67
N LEU A 92 -7.03 29.50 -6.38
CA LEU A 92 -6.63 29.82 -5.01
C LEU A 92 -7.44 31.01 -4.51
N THR A 93 -7.94 30.93 -3.29
CA THR A 93 -8.74 31.98 -2.66
C THR A 93 -7.94 32.69 -1.58
N GLY A 94 -8.15 34.00 -1.44
CA GLY A 94 -7.37 34.83 -0.53
C GLY A 94 -8.16 36.02 -0.01
N HIS A 95 -7.55 37.21 -0.07
CA HIS A 95 -8.13 38.42 0.51
C HIS A 95 -9.34 38.94 -0.28
N GLY A 96 -10.51 38.97 0.38
CA GLY A 96 -11.77 39.39 -0.24
C GLY A 96 -12.26 38.37 -1.27
N ASP A 97 -12.84 38.86 -2.37
CA ASP A 97 -13.39 38.01 -3.45
C ASP A 97 -12.38 37.74 -4.58
N HIS A 98 -11.09 38.01 -4.36
CA HIS A 98 -10.05 37.79 -5.38
C HIS A 98 -9.63 36.32 -5.41
N ALA A 99 -9.40 35.83 -6.63
CA ALA A 99 -9.01 34.44 -6.88
C ALA A 99 -7.87 34.40 -7.90
N ILE A 100 -6.94 33.46 -7.70
CA ILE A 100 -5.84 33.20 -8.63
C ILE A 100 -6.14 31.88 -9.35
N PRO A 101 -6.32 31.86 -10.68
CA PRO A 101 -6.47 30.60 -11.42
C PRO A 101 -5.31 29.64 -11.14
N PHE A 102 -5.63 28.37 -10.89
CA PHE A 102 -4.66 27.30 -10.66
C PHE A 102 -4.96 26.13 -11.61
N THR A 103 -3.92 25.68 -12.30
CA THR A 103 -3.97 24.48 -13.15
C THR A 103 -3.04 23.42 -12.56
N SER A 104 -3.62 22.38 -11.98
CA SER A 104 -2.86 21.28 -11.37
C SER A 104 -2.32 20.29 -12.42
N ARG A 105 -1.17 19.71 -12.12
CA ARG A 105 -0.59 18.54 -12.80
C ARG A 105 -0.26 17.48 -11.75
N LEU A 106 -0.46 16.22 -12.12
CA LEU A 106 -0.21 15.08 -11.27
C LEU A 106 0.77 14.13 -11.95
N ALA A 107 1.72 13.60 -11.19
CA ALA A 107 2.63 12.57 -11.68
C ALA A 107 3.03 11.64 -10.54
N TYR A 108 3.49 10.43 -10.87
CA TYR A 108 3.98 9.48 -9.89
C TYR A 108 5.38 8.96 -10.20
N THR A 109 6.02 8.43 -9.16
CA THR A 109 7.31 7.74 -9.25
C THR A 109 7.44 6.71 -8.12
N HIS A 110 8.36 5.76 -8.27
CA HIS A 110 8.69 4.78 -7.22
C HIS A 110 9.98 5.12 -6.46
N SER A 111 10.59 6.26 -6.77
CA SER A 111 11.82 6.74 -6.12
C SER A 111 11.54 7.98 -5.28
N ALA A 112 11.97 7.95 -4.02
CA ALA A 112 11.93 9.13 -3.14
C ALA A 112 12.81 10.28 -3.65
N SER A 113 13.84 9.95 -4.44
CA SER A 113 14.84 10.88 -4.97
C SER A 113 14.72 11.02 -6.49
N ALA A 114 13.50 10.89 -7.01
CA ALA A 114 13.21 11.00 -8.43
C ALA A 114 13.59 12.37 -9.00
N LEU A 115 14.29 12.37 -10.13
CA LEU A 115 14.55 13.54 -10.95
C LEU A 115 13.40 13.75 -11.95
N SER A 116 13.40 14.87 -12.67
CA SER A 116 12.30 15.26 -13.57
C SER A 116 11.93 14.19 -14.61
N GLY A 117 12.88 13.37 -15.06
CA GLY A 117 12.64 12.29 -16.04
C GLY A 117 12.08 10.99 -15.45
N ASP A 118 12.04 10.86 -14.11
CA ASP A 118 11.62 9.65 -13.41
C ASP A 118 10.12 9.65 -13.07
N TYR A 119 9.42 10.75 -13.39
CA TYR A 119 8.00 10.92 -13.14
C TYR A 119 7.17 10.51 -14.35
N THR A 120 6.12 9.74 -14.11
CA THR A 120 5.10 9.43 -15.11
C THR A 120 3.85 10.27 -14.85
N GLU A 121 3.39 11.01 -15.85
CA GLU A 121 2.20 11.86 -15.73
C GLU A 121 0.92 11.05 -15.52
N ILE A 122 0.03 11.61 -14.71
CA ILE A 122 -1.31 11.08 -14.44
C ILE A 122 -2.33 12.07 -14.98
N ASN A 123 -3.29 11.56 -15.77
CA ASN A 123 -4.51 12.30 -16.05
C ASN A 123 -5.44 12.19 -14.83
N PRO A 124 -5.73 13.27 -14.10
CA PRO A 124 -6.57 13.21 -12.90
C PRO A 124 -8.03 12.85 -13.21
N ASP A 125 -8.52 13.11 -14.43
CA ASP A 125 -9.89 12.75 -14.84
C ASP A 125 -10.02 11.26 -15.21
N SER A 126 -8.89 10.58 -15.40
CA SER A 126 -8.83 9.15 -15.72
C SER A 126 -7.51 8.57 -15.17
N PRO A 127 -7.39 8.45 -13.84
CA PRO A 127 -6.16 7.99 -13.22
C PRO A 127 -5.92 6.50 -13.56
N PRO A 128 -4.68 6.10 -13.85
CA PRO A 128 -4.36 4.70 -14.05
C PRO A 128 -4.36 3.94 -12.73
N SER A 129 -4.53 2.62 -12.78
CA SER A 129 -4.16 1.75 -11.66
C SER A 129 -2.65 1.87 -11.41
N LEU A 130 -2.26 2.09 -10.16
CA LEU A 130 -0.86 2.16 -9.75
C LEU A 130 -0.49 0.90 -8.98
N ARG A 131 0.70 0.38 -9.23
CA ARG A 131 1.22 -0.77 -8.48
C ARG A 131 2.23 -0.32 -7.44
N LEU A 132 2.06 -0.74 -6.19
CA LEU A 132 2.98 -0.39 -5.12
C LEU A 132 4.31 -1.14 -5.29
N SER A 133 5.42 -0.40 -5.46
CA SER A 133 6.74 -1.01 -5.59
C SER A 133 7.23 -1.54 -4.25
N PRO A 134 7.82 -2.75 -4.19
CA PRO A 134 8.35 -3.30 -2.95
C PRO A 134 9.37 -2.37 -2.30
N ASN A 135 9.30 -2.24 -0.99
CA ASN A 135 10.37 -1.60 -0.24
C ASN A 135 11.54 -2.59 -0.07
N THR A 136 12.76 -2.10 -0.24
CA THR A 136 14.01 -2.89 -0.12
C THR A 136 14.23 -3.50 1.28
N ALA A 137 13.45 -3.11 2.28
CA ALA A 137 13.61 -3.49 3.68
C ALA A 137 12.98 -4.84 4.08
N ASN A 138 12.56 -5.71 3.14
CA ASN A 138 11.83 -6.97 3.43
C ASN A 138 10.57 -6.79 4.30
N THR A 139 10.01 -5.59 4.30
CA THR A 139 8.68 -5.31 4.82
C THR A 139 7.71 -5.73 3.72
N SER A 140 6.65 -6.49 3.99
CA SER A 140 5.58 -6.84 3.05
C SER A 140 4.76 -5.62 2.55
N THR A 141 5.40 -4.46 2.50
CA THR A 141 4.90 -3.13 2.26
C THR A 141 5.54 -2.58 0.99
N GLY A 142 4.71 -2.10 0.08
CA GLY A 142 5.13 -1.34 -1.08
C GLY A 142 4.79 0.13 -0.97
N SER A 143 5.33 0.93 -1.89
CA SER A 143 5.11 2.38 -1.94
C SER A 143 5.07 2.94 -3.35
N VAL A 144 4.39 4.08 -3.49
CA VAL A 144 4.48 4.98 -4.64
C VAL A 144 4.42 6.44 -4.15
N TYR A 145 5.18 7.31 -4.79
CA TYR A 145 5.20 8.74 -4.52
C TYR A 145 4.38 9.47 -5.56
N ILE A 146 3.50 10.38 -5.12
CA ILE A 146 2.69 11.23 -5.97
C ILE A 146 3.18 12.66 -5.85
N SER A 147 3.45 13.31 -6.98
CA SER A 147 3.82 14.71 -7.08
C SER A 147 2.66 15.52 -7.64
N VAL A 148 2.34 16.61 -6.94
CA VAL A 148 1.40 17.64 -7.40
C VAL A 148 2.21 18.88 -7.77
N SER A 149 2.03 19.35 -8.99
CA SER A 149 2.62 20.60 -9.48
C SER A 149 1.58 21.35 -10.31
N GLY A 150 2.00 22.37 -11.07
CA GLY A 150 1.04 23.12 -11.87
C GLY A 150 1.48 24.53 -12.19
N SER A 151 0.52 25.36 -12.55
CA SER A 151 0.72 26.78 -12.80
C SER A 151 -0.36 27.63 -12.16
N ILE A 152 0.00 28.87 -11.85
CA ILE A 152 -0.93 29.93 -11.48
C ILE A 152 -0.81 31.09 -12.46
N ASP A 153 -1.91 31.83 -12.67
CA ASP A 153 -1.90 33.05 -13.46
C ASP A 153 -2.19 34.27 -12.58
N VAL A 154 -1.15 35.04 -12.27
CA VAL A 154 -1.21 36.15 -11.31
C VAL A 154 -1.43 37.47 -12.04
N GLY A 155 -2.70 37.86 -12.16
CA GLY A 155 -3.12 39.16 -12.68
C GLY A 155 -2.99 40.30 -11.67
N HIS A 156 -3.77 41.37 -11.90
CA HIS A 156 -3.88 42.48 -10.96
C HIS A 156 -4.73 42.07 -9.74
N ILE A 157 -4.05 41.63 -8.69
CA ILE A 157 -4.64 41.13 -7.45
C ILE A 157 -4.00 41.84 -6.25
N PRO A 158 -4.74 42.12 -5.17
CA PRO A 158 -4.16 42.67 -3.95
C PRO A 158 -3.12 41.72 -3.33
N ALA A 159 -2.11 42.31 -2.70
CA ALA A 159 -1.13 41.57 -1.92
C ALA A 159 -1.80 40.81 -0.76
N GLY A 160 -1.43 39.55 -0.58
CA GLY A 160 -1.98 38.69 0.46
C GLY A 160 -1.63 37.23 0.24
N THR A 161 -2.11 36.36 1.15
CA THR A 161 -1.99 34.92 1.01
C THR A 161 -3.20 34.38 0.27
N TYR A 162 -2.96 33.58 -0.76
CA TYR A 162 -3.98 32.83 -1.49
C TYR A 162 -3.69 31.34 -1.34
N SER A 163 -4.71 30.56 -1.06
CA SER A 163 -4.56 29.14 -0.75
C SER A 163 -5.69 28.31 -1.33
N GLY A 164 -5.47 27.01 -1.43
CA GLY A 164 -6.43 26.02 -1.88
C GLY A 164 -6.07 24.66 -1.29
N ILE A 165 -7.04 23.76 -1.21
CA ILE A 165 -6.83 22.43 -0.65
C ILE A 165 -6.79 21.42 -1.79
N VAL A 166 -5.69 20.69 -1.90
CA VAL A 166 -5.58 19.51 -2.75
C VAL A 166 -5.86 18.27 -1.92
N THR A 167 -6.68 17.36 -2.44
CA THR A 167 -7.03 16.10 -1.77
C THR A 167 -6.60 14.93 -2.65
N LEU A 168 -5.96 13.94 -2.04
CA LEU A 168 -5.60 12.66 -2.64
C LEU A 168 -6.14 11.53 -1.77
N SER A 169 -6.81 10.56 -2.38
CA SER A 169 -7.19 9.31 -1.72
C SER A 169 -6.78 8.11 -2.55
N ALA A 170 -6.67 6.95 -1.91
CA ALA A 170 -6.26 5.72 -2.57
C ALA A 170 -7.01 4.53 -1.98
N THR A 171 -7.35 3.56 -2.83
CA THR A 171 -8.02 2.31 -2.46
C THR A 171 -7.38 1.14 -3.18
N TYR A 172 -7.36 -0.03 -2.55
CA TYR A 172 -7.04 -1.26 -3.28
C TYR A 172 -8.04 -1.50 -4.40
N ASN A 173 -7.54 -2.05 -5.50
CA ASN A 173 -8.37 -2.65 -6.55
C ASN A 173 -8.87 -4.03 -6.16
#